data_AF-A0A259RR52-F1
#
_entry.id   AF-A0A259RR52-F1
#
_cell.length_a   1.000
_cell.length_b   1.000
_cell.length_c   1.000
_cell.angle_alpha   90.00
_cell.angle_beta   90.00
_cell.angle_gamma   90.00
#
_symmetry.space_group_name_H-M   'P 1'
#
loop_
_entity.id
_entity.type
_entity.pdbx_description
1 polymer ?
#
loop_
_entity_poly.entity_id
_entity_poly.type
_entity_poly.pdbx_seq_one_letter_code
_entity_poly.pdbx_strand_id
1 'polypeptide(L)'
;MTRWAYQFALMLALPWLIIDAWCRYFRAPESHRLPWAQFGRVAKDLPTGCVWLHAVSLGEIRAAAPLIRALQSRWPGVPLVVSTMTETGAQAARELGVRHFYAPFDY
;
A
#
# COMPACT_ATOMS: atom_id res chain seq x y z
N MET A 1 -5.73 -23.99 23.65
CA MET A 1 -6.59 -22.96 24.27
C MET A 1 -6.29 -21.54 23.76
N THR A 2 -5.03 -21.17 23.55
CA THR A 2 -4.62 -19.84 23.03
C THR A 2 -5.05 -19.54 21.58
N ARG A 3 -5.08 -20.53 20.68
CA ARG A 3 -5.45 -20.32 19.26
C ARG A 3 -6.91 -19.89 19.05
N TRP A 4 -7.83 -20.46 19.83
CA TRP A 4 -9.26 -20.14 19.73
C TRP A 4 -9.57 -18.73 20.21
N ALA A 5 -8.94 -18.31 21.32
CA ALA A 5 -9.04 -16.92 21.79
C ALA A 5 -8.47 -15.92 20.79
N TYR A 6 -7.32 -16.23 20.18
CA TYR A 6 -6.72 -15.43 19.11
C TYR A 6 -7.65 -15.32 17.88
N GLN A 7 -8.21 -16.44 17.41
CA GLN A 7 -9.16 -16.42 16.29
C GLN A 7 -10.43 -15.64 16.60
N PHE A 8 -10.96 -15.76 17.82
CA PHE A 8 -12.14 -14.98 18.24
C PHE A 8 -11.83 -13.48 18.29
N ALA A 9 -10.66 -13.10 18.81
CA ALA A 9 -10.21 -11.71 18.83
C ALA A 9 -10.06 -11.14 17.41
N LEU A 10 -9.44 -11.89 16.49
CA LEU A 10 -9.36 -11.50 15.08
C LEU A 10 -10.74 -11.38 14.42
N MET A 11 -11.66 -12.29 14.72
CA MET A 11 -13.02 -12.27 14.16
C MET A 11 -13.79 -11.04 14.65
N LEU A 12 -13.59 -10.62 15.90
CA LEU A 12 -14.15 -9.38 16.45
C LEU A 12 -13.46 -8.13 15.90
N ALA A 13 -12.19 -8.22 15.48
CA ALA A 13 -11.48 -7.14 14.81
C ALA A 13 -11.90 -6.95 13.34
N LEU A 14 -12.42 -7.99 12.68
CA LEU A 14 -12.77 -7.94 11.26
C LEU A 14 -13.81 -6.85 10.91
N PRO A 15 -14.95 -6.68 11.64
CA PRO A 15 -15.88 -5.57 11.39
C PRO A 15 -15.20 -4.21 11.50
N TRP A 16 -14.27 -4.05 12.45
CA TRP A 16 -13.50 -2.82 12.61
C TRP A 16 -12.58 -2.55 11.42
N LEU A 17 -11.88 -3.57 10.92
CA LEU A 17 -11.04 -3.46 9.71
C LEU A 17 -11.86 -3.08 8.47
N ILE A 18 -13.08 -3.60 8.34
CA ILE A 18 -14.00 -3.24 7.24
C ILE A 18 -14.40 -1.76 7.37
N ILE A 19 -14.75 -1.30 8.57
CA ILE A 19 -15.08 0.11 8.81
C ILE A 19 -13.88 1.01 8.50
N ASP A 20 -12.68 0.66 8.96
CA ASP A 20 -11.46 1.43 8.68
C ASP A 20 -11.17 1.50 7.17
N ALA A 21 -11.25 0.37 6.46
CA ALA A 21 -11.09 0.33 5.01
C ALA A 21 -12.14 1.20 4.28
N TRP A 22 -13.39 1.14 4.74
CA TRP A 22 -14.48 1.97 4.20
C TRP A 22 -14.19 3.46 4.45
N CYS A 23 -13.82 3.85 5.66
CA CYS A 23 -13.44 5.23 5.98
C CYS A 23 -12.27 5.72 5.11
N ARG A 24 -11.24 4.89 4.88
CA ARG A 24 -10.13 5.23 3.96
C ARG A 24 -10.61 5.42 2.53
N TYR A 25 -11.49 4.55 2.05
CA TYR A 25 -12.07 4.64 0.71
C TYR A 25 -12.82 5.97 0.51
N PHE A 26 -13.65 6.40 1.46
CA PHE A 26 -14.37 7.68 1.34
C PHE A 26 -13.49 8.91 1.50
N ARG A 27 -12.38 8.81 2.24
CA ARG A 27 -11.38 9.88 2.38
C ARG A 27 -10.50 10.05 1.14
N ALA A 28 -10.36 9.01 0.32
CA ALA A 28 -9.61 9.09 -0.93
C ALA A 28 -10.38 9.92 -1.99
N PRO A 29 -9.67 10.74 -2.79
CA PRO A 29 -10.25 11.42 -3.95
C PRO A 29 -10.90 10.41 -4.91
N GLU A 30 -12.02 10.78 -5.52
CA GLU A 30 -12.82 9.86 -6.36
C GLU A 30 -12.01 9.21 -7.49
N SER A 31 -11.05 9.94 -8.06
CA SER A 31 -10.15 9.45 -9.12
C SER A 31 -9.23 8.30 -8.71
N HIS A 32 -9.00 8.09 -7.40
CA HIS A 32 -8.03 7.12 -6.88
C HIS A 32 -8.64 6.14 -5.88
N ARG A 33 -9.98 6.12 -5.80
CA ARG A 33 -10.71 5.21 -4.92
C ARG A 33 -10.51 3.76 -5.34
N LEU A 34 -9.78 3.01 -4.51
CA LEU A 34 -9.52 1.58 -4.71
C LEU A 34 -10.28 0.78 -3.66
N PRO A 35 -11.45 0.20 -3.99
CA PRO A 35 -12.22 -0.57 -3.02
C PRO A 35 -11.47 -1.85 -2.67
N TRP A 36 -11.44 -2.19 -1.39
CA TRP A 36 -10.82 -3.41 -0.86
C TRP A 36 -9.30 -3.54 -1.06
N ALA A 37 -8.61 -2.45 -1.41
CA ALA A 37 -7.16 -2.48 -1.61
C ALA A 37 -6.39 -2.95 -0.36
N GLN A 38 -6.86 -2.53 0.81
CA GLN A 38 -6.32 -2.92 2.12
C GLN A 38 -6.52 -4.42 2.46
N PHE A 39 -7.32 -5.16 1.69
CA PHE A 39 -7.51 -6.60 1.87
C PHE A 39 -6.74 -7.42 0.84
N GLY A 40 -5.65 -6.86 0.28
CA GLY A 40 -4.77 -7.57 -0.65
C GLY A 40 -5.26 -7.56 -2.10
N ARG A 41 -6.22 -6.69 -2.44
CA ARG A 41 -6.59 -6.45 -3.82
C ARG A 41 -5.53 -5.59 -4.49
N VAL A 42 -4.57 -6.26 -5.12
CA VAL A 42 -3.49 -5.60 -5.86
C VAL A 42 -3.88 -5.37 -7.32
N ALA A 43 -3.31 -4.32 -7.92
CA ALA A 43 -3.57 -3.97 -9.32
C ALA A 43 -3.06 -5.09 -10.26
N LYS A 44 -3.87 -5.47 -11.26
CA LYS A 44 -3.56 -6.59 -12.17
C LYS A 44 -2.36 -6.31 -13.09
N ASP A 45 -2.01 -5.04 -13.27
CA ASP A 45 -0.96 -4.53 -14.13
C ASP A 45 0.39 -4.34 -13.41
N LEU A 46 0.55 -4.96 -12.24
CA LEU A 46 1.81 -4.97 -11.53
C LEU A 46 2.89 -5.69 -12.35
N PRO A 47 4.06 -5.05 -12.54
CA PRO A 47 5.14 -5.62 -13.31
C PRO A 47 5.80 -6.80 -12.57
N THR A 48 6.09 -7.87 -13.30
CA THR A 48 6.92 -8.99 -12.82
C THR A 48 8.40 -8.63 -12.83
N GLY A 49 9.19 -9.22 -11.92
CA GLY A 49 10.63 -8.95 -11.83
C GLY A 49 10.95 -7.52 -11.37
N CYS A 50 10.02 -6.89 -10.64
CA CYS A 50 10.18 -5.55 -10.13
C CYS A 50 10.98 -5.51 -8.83
N VAL A 51 11.62 -4.36 -8.58
CA VAL A 51 12.07 -4.00 -7.23
C VAL A 51 10.84 -3.54 -6.45
N TRP A 52 10.58 -4.17 -5.31
CA TRP A 52 9.53 -3.77 -4.39
C TRP A 52 10.14 -3.00 -3.21
N LEU A 53 9.67 -1.76 -3.02
CA LEU A 53 10.01 -0.94 -1.88
C LEU A 53 8.78 -0.76 -0.96
N HIS A 54 8.89 -1.19 0.28
CA HIS A 54 7.83 -1.06 1.27
C HIS A 54 8.04 0.22 2.09
N ALA A 55 7.14 1.19 1.93
CA ALA A 55 7.17 2.47 2.63
C ALA A 55 5.74 2.84 3.06
N VAL A 56 5.40 2.52 4.30
CA VAL A 56 4.03 2.54 4.82
C VAL A 56 3.48 3.95 5.01
N SER A 57 4.35 4.94 5.19
CA SER A 57 3.97 6.31 5.53
C SER A 57 4.47 7.36 4.54
N LEU A 58 3.87 8.57 4.58
CA LEU A 58 4.34 9.72 3.81
C LEU A 58 5.80 10.07 4.11
N GLY A 59 6.20 9.99 5.38
CA GLY A 59 7.57 10.31 5.81
C GLY A 59 8.59 9.34 5.20
N GLU A 60 8.26 8.05 5.17
CA GLU A 60 9.10 7.02 4.55
C GLU A 60 9.21 7.17 3.04
N ILE A 61 8.12 7.51 2.35
CA ILE A 61 8.16 7.79 0.90
C ILE A 61 9.09 8.97 0.60
N ARG A 62 8.99 10.03 1.40
CA ARG A 62 9.86 11.21 1.27
C ARG A 62 11.32 10.87 1.53
N ALA A 63 11.59 10.08 2.58
CA ALA A 63 12.94 9.61 2.89
C ALA A 63 13.50 8.69 1.79
N ALA A 64 12.65 7.87 1.17
CA ALA A 64 13.01 6.97 0.09
C ALA A 64 13.11 7.66 -1.28
N ALA A 65 12.64 8.89 -1.44
CA ALA A 65 12.62 9.60 -2.73
C ALA A 65 13.99 9.67 -3.44
N PRO A 66 15.13 9.95 -2.76
CA PRO A 66 16.44 9.93 -3.40
C PRO A 66 16.82 8.53 -3.91
N LEU A 67 16.51 7.49 -3.15
CA LEU A 67 16.76 6.10 -3.52
C LEU A 67 15.91 5.68 -4.72
N ILE A 68 14.63 6.02 -4.70
CA ILE A 68 13.68 5.79 -5.81
C ILE A 68 14.24 6.38 -7.10
N ARG A 69 14.65 7.65 -7.07
CA ARG A 69 15.20 8.35 -8.26
C ARG A 69 16.50 7.72 -8.74
N ALA A 70 17.37 7.32 -7.82
CA ALA A 70 18.62 6.64 -8.14
C ALA A 70 18.39 5.29 -8.81
N LEU A 71 17.44 4.49 -8.32
CA LEU A 71 17.05 3.20 -8.91
C LEU A 71 16.47 3.37 -10.31
N GLN A 72 15.52 4.29 -10.48
CA GLN A 72 14.92 4.59 -11.79
C GLN A 72 15.97 5.03 -12.82
N SER A 73 16.97 5.82 -12.38
CA SER A 73 18.03 6.33 -13.25
C SER A 73 19.10 5.28 -13.56
N ARG A 74 19.47 4.45 -12.57
CA ARG A 74 20.51 3.43 -12.72
C ARG A 74 20.02 2.22 -13.50
N TRP A 75 18.76 1.82 -13.31
CA TRP A 75 18.15 0.65 -13.91
C TRP A 75 16.78 0.99 -14.55
N PRO A 76 16.75 1.78 -15.63
CA PRO A 76 15.50 2.23 -16.25
C PRO A 76 14.62 1.09 -16.80
N GLY A 77 15.22 -0.07 -17.10
CA GLY A 77 14.50 -1.27 -17.54
C GLY A 77 13.93 -2.13 -16.40
N VAL A 78 14.28 -1.85 -15.14
CA VAL A 78 13.79 -2.62 -13.99
C VAL A 78 12.58 -1.89 -13.40
N PRO A 79 11.39 -2.49 -13.42
CA PRO A 79 10.21 -1.85 -12.86
C PRO A 79 10.36 -1.65 -11.35
N LEU A 80 9.95 -0.49 -10.85
CA LEU A 80 9.93 -0.19 -9.41
C LEU A 80 8.47 -0.06 -8.95
N VAL A 81 8.15 -0.72 -7.84
CA VAL A 81 6.83 -0.69 -7.22
C VAL A 81 6.98 -0.34 -5.75
N VAL A 82 6.11 0.55 -5.26
CA VAL A 82 6.09 0.97 -3.86
C VAL A 82 4.78 0.58 -3.20
N SER A 83 4.83 0.01 -2.00
CA SER A 83 3.60 -0.24 -1.23
C SER A 83 3.44 0.77 -0.11
N THR A 84 2.25 1.36 0.01
CA THR A 84 1.90 2.37 1.03
C THR A 84 0.70 1.92 1.85
N MET A 85 0.50 2.49 3.04
CA MET A 85 -0.71 2.26 3.84
C MET A 85 -1.62 3.51 3.92
N THR A 86 -1.10 4.69 3.57
CA THR A 86 -1.83 5.95 3.65
C THR A 86 -2.06 6.56 2.26
N GLU A 87 -3.20 7.23 2.07
CA GLU A 87 -3.49 7.98 0.84
C GLU A 87 -2.45 9.09 0.59
N THR A 88 -1.95 9.73 1.65
CA THR A 88 -0.89 10.72 1.54
C THR A 88 0.44 10.12 1.04
N GLY A 89 0.79 8.91 1.48
CA GLY A 89 1.95 8.18 0.98
C GLY A 89 1.75 7.76 -0.47
N ALA A 90 0.56 7.28 -0.82
CA ALA A 90 0.19 6.92 -2.19
C ALA A 90 0.27 8.12 -3.14
N GLN A 91 -0.18 9.29 -2.71
CA GLN A 91 -0.05 10.54 -3.47
C GLN A 91 1.42 10.89 -3.68
N ALA A 92 2.25 10.85 -2.64
CA ALA A 92 3.68 11.13 -2.77
C ALA A 92 4.40 10.14 -3.71
N ALA A 93 4.03 8.85 -3.69
CA ALA A 93 4.56 7.87 -4.62
C ALA A 93 4.18 8.17 -6.08
N ARG A 94 2.94 8.60 -6.33
CA ARG A 94 2.46 9.05 -7.65
C ARG A 94 3.21 10.29 -8.14
N GLU A 95 3.46 11.27 -7.27
CA GLU A 95 4.24 12.47 -7.59
C GLU A 95 5.69 12.14 -7.96
N LEU A 96 6.25 11.05 -7.43
CA LEU A 96 7.56 10.52 -7.80
C LEU A 96 7.54 9.69 -9.10
N GLY A 97 6.37 9.51 -9.73
CA GLY A 97 6.22 8.72 -10.95
C GLY A 97 6.45 7.21 -10.74
N VAL A 98 6.28 6.71 -9.51
CA VAL A 98 6.44 5.29 -9.19
C VAL A 98 5.08 4.62 -9.10
N ARG A 99 4.97 3.38 -9.61
CA ARG A 99 3.76 2.58 -9.42
C ARG A 99 3.60 2.25 -7.94
N HIS A 100 2.37 2.35 -7.44
CA HIS A 100 2.08 2.04 -6.05
C HIS A 100 0.93 1.05 -5.90
N PHE A 101 0.91 0.34 -4.79
CA PHE A 101 -0.25 -0.40 -4.31
C PHE A 101 -0.43 -0.22 -2.81
N TYR A 102 -1.63 -0.48 -2.32
CA TYR A 102 -1.92 -0.47 -0.90
C TYR A 102 -1.47 -1.78 -0.26
N ALA A 103 -0.62 -1.70 0.76
CA ALA A 103 -0.21 -2.88 1.52
C ALA A 103 -1.45 -3.48 2.21
N PRO A 104 -1.64 -4.81 2.14
CA PRO A 104 -2.74 -5.46 2.84
C PRO A 104 -2.59 -5.30 4.35
N PHE A 105 -3.71 -5.35 5.06
CA PHE A 105 -3.72 -5.57 6.50
C PHE A 105 -3.06 -6.92 6.81
N ASP A 106 -2.25 -6.92 7.86
CA ASP A 106 -1.60 -8.11 8.41
C ASP A 106 -2.52 -8.65 9.52
N TYR A 107 -3.34 -9.67 9.22
CA TYR A 107 -4.37 -10.24 10.10
C TYR A 107 -4.35 -11.77 10.13
#